data_AF-A0A2P9ATL3-F1
#
_entry.id   AF-A0A2P9ATL3-F1
#
_cell.length_a   1.000
_cell.length_b   1.000
_cell.length_c   1.000
_cell.angle_alpha   90.00
_cell.angle_beta   90.00
_cell.angle_gamma   90.00
#
_symmetry.space_group_name_H-M   'P 1'
#
loop_
_entity.id
_entity.type
_entity.pdbx_description
1 polymer ?
#
loop_
_entity_poly.entity_id
_entity_poly.type
_entity_poly.pdbx_seq_one_letter_code
_entity_poly.pdbx_strand_id
1 'polypeptide(L)'
;MKQKTLVFERAGEQLAPGSGMLMLSTAGHDAQYVARVMPAGMLFVPSIGRVSHITGPRTQRQGHRARFEVYAKVADHFLSH
;
A
#
# COMPACT_ATOMS: atom_id res chain seq x y z
N MET A 1 -10.25 -18.96 -6.46
CA MET A 1 -9.12 -18.02 -6.69
C MET A 1 -9.59 -16.55 -6.83
N LYS A 2 -10.54 -16.04 -6.01
CA LYS A 2 -11.25 -14.77 -6.31
C LYS A 2 -11.49 -13.80 -5.12
N GLN A 3 -10.53 -13.62 -4.20
CA GLN A 3 -10.77 -12.70 -3.07
C GLN A 3 -9.58 -11.90 -2.54
N LYS A 4 -8.33 -12.18 -2.97
CA LYS A 4 -7.15 -11.63 -2.30
C LYS A 4 -6.84 -10.14 -2.58
N THR A 5 -7.46 -9.52 -3.58
CA THR A 5 -7.10 -8.15 -4.01
C THR A 5 -8.01 -7.04 -3.46
N LEU A 6 -9.20 -7.39 -2.95
CA LEU A 6 -10.27 -6.40 -2.72
C LEU A 6 -10.10 -5.52 -1.47
N VAL A 7 -9.37 -5.97 -0.44
CA VAL A 7 -9.42 -5.28 0.86
C VAL A 7 -8.73 -3.90 0.81
N PHE A 8 -7.58 -3.82 0.15
CA PHE A 8 -6.84 -2.56 -0.02
C PHE A 8 -7.58 -1.62 -0.98
N GLU A 9 -8.10 -2.13 -2.09
CA GLU A 9 -8.88 -1.34 -3.05
C GLU A 9 -10.13 -0.76 -2.39
N ARG A 10 -10.89 -1.57 -1.65
CA ARG A 10 -12.11 -1.13 -0.97
C ARG A 10 -11.82 -0.12 0.11
N ALA A 11 -10.79 -0.33 0.93
CA ALA A 11 -10.38 0.64 1.94
C ALA A 11 -9.92 1.96 1.29
N GLY A 12 -9.17 1.87 0.19
CA GLY A 12 -8.75 2.99 -0.63
C GLY A 12 -9.93 3.78 -1.18
N GLU A 13 -10.88 3.11 -1.83
CA GLU A 13 -12.06 3.75 -2.42
C GLU A 13 -12.95 4.43 -1.36
N GLN A 14 -13.03 3.87 -0.15
CA GLN A 14 -13.79 4.49 0.93
C GLN A 14 -13.13 5.73 1.55
N LEU A 15 -11.80 5.82 1.55
CA LEU A 15 -11.05 6.91 2.18
C LEU A 15 -10.57 7.97 1.18
N ALA A 16 -10.35 7.57 -0.08
CA ALA A 16 -9.90 8.42 -1.17
C ALA A 16 -10.43 7.88 -2.52
N PRO A 17 -11.74 8.08 -2.81
CA PRO A 17 -12.38 7.60 -4.04
C PRO A 17 -11.61 7.98 -5.30
N GLY A 18 -11.43 7.02 -6.22
CA GLY A 18 -10.77 7.25 -7.51
C GLY A 18 -9.28 7.63 -7.44
N SER A 19 -8.66 7.64 -6.26
CA SER A 19 -7.26 8.04 -6.06
C SER A 19 -6.27 6.87 -6.05
N GLY A 20 -6.78 5.64 -6.18
CA GLY A 20 -6.00 4.41 -6.18
C GLY A 20 -6.05 3.69 -7.52
N MET A 21 -5.03 2.87 -7.79
CA MET A 21 -5.05 1.88 -8.87
C MET A 21 -4.30 0.63 -8.44
N LEU A 22 -4.60 -0.49 -9.08
CA LEU A 22 -3.76 -1.68 -8.98
C LEU A 22 -2.44 -1.47 -9.70
N MET A 23 -1.36 -1.94 -9.07
CA MET A 23 -0.02 -1.84 -9.62
C MET A 23 0.78 -3.09 -9.28
N LEU A 24 1.49 -3.61 -10.29
CA LEU A 24 2.49 -4.65 -10.07
C LEU A 24 3.77 -4.01 -9.52
N SER A 25 4.31 -4.56 -8.44
CA SER A 25 5.59 -4.10 -7.93
C SER A 25 6.73 -4.74 -8.72
N THR A 26 7.62 -3.91 -9.28
CA THR A 26 8.81 -4.36 -10.00
C THR A 26 10.03 -4.53 -9.10
N ALA A 27 10.00 -4.00 -7.88
CA ALA A 27 11.07 -4.15 -6.90
C ALA A 27 10.81 -5.33 -5.95
N GLY A 28 11.88 -5.96 -5.50
CA GLY A 28 11.83 -6.99 -4.46
C GLY A 28 11.34 -6.41 -3.13
N HIS A 29 10.41 -7.11 -2.48
CA HIS A 29 9.89 -6.76 -1.16
C HIS A 29 9.68 -8.03 -0.34
N ASP A 30 9.83 -7.95 0.98
CA ASP A 30 9.62 -9.08 1.89
C ASP A 30 8.23 -9.70 1.75
N ALA A 31 7.23 -8.88 1.41
CA ALA A 31 5.87 -9.32 1.12
C ALA A 31 5.79 -10.42 0.05
N GLN A 32 6.74 -10.46 -0.90
CA GLN A 32 6.81 -11.52 -1.93
C GLN A 32 7.15 -12.89 -1.32
N TYR A 33 7.95 -12.91 -0.26
CA TYR A 33 8.29 -14.13 0.48
C TYR A 33 7.22 -14.47 1.50
N VAL A 34 6.76 -13.49 2.27
CA VAL A 34 5.72 -13.66 3.30
C VAL A 34 4.40 -14.17 2.71
N ALA A 35 4.03 -13.72 1.50
CA ALA A 35 2.83 -14.16 0.79
C ALA A 35 2.75 -15.67 0.51
N ARG A 36 3.87 -16.40 0.65
CA ARG A 36 3.92 -17.85 0.47
C ARG A 36 3.35 -18.62 1.67
N VAL A 37 3.38 -18.02 2.86
CA VAL A 37 2.99 -18.69 4.12
C VAL A 37 1.77 -18.07 4.80
N MET A 38 1.41 -16.84 4.43
CA MET A 38 0.19 -16.18 4.93
C MET A 38 -0.35 -15.16 3.92
N PRO A 39 -1.63 -14.73 4.03
CA PRO A 39 -2.12 -13.60 3.24
C PRO A 39 -1.26 -12.35 3.48
N ALA A 40 -0.76 -11.76 2.40
CA ALA A 40 0.03 -10.53 2.44
C ALA A 40 -0.30 -9.65 1.23
N GLY A 41 -0.14 -8.33 1.39
CA GLY A 41 -0.35 -7.33 0.35
C GLY A 41 0.47 -6.07 0.62
N MET A 42 0.56 -5.18 -0.37
CA MET A 42 1.33 -3.94 -0.28
C MET A 42 0.47 -2.74 -0.66
N LEU A 43 0.63 -1.64 0.06
CA LEU A 43 0.06 -0.33 -0.27
C LEU A 43 1.18 0.59 -0.75
N PHE A 44 1.15 0.97 -2.03
CA PHE A 44 2.13 1.89 -2.59
C PHE A 44 1.75 3.34 -2.38
N VAL A 45 2.79 4.15 -2.23
CA VAL A 45 2.69 5.57 -2.00
C VAL A 45 3.55 6.30 -3.04
N PRO A 46 3.03 7.33 -3.74
CA PRO A 46 3.82 8.05 -4.74
C PRO A 46 5.11 8.65 -4.18
N SER A 47 6.24 8.43 -4.86
CA SER A 47 7.50 9.13 -4.58
C SER A 47 7.67 10.33 -5.51
N ILE A 48 8.14 11.46 -4.98
CA ILE A 48 8.52 12.63 -5.80
C ILE A 48 9.61 12.22 -6.79
N GLY A 49 9.43 12.58 -8.06
CA GLY A 49 10.38 12.29 -9.13
C GLY A 49 10.55 10.81 -9.46
N ARG A 50 9.77 9.91 -8.85
CA ARG A 50 9.90 8.44 -9.00
C ARG A 50 11.30 7.92 -8.63
N VAL A 51 12.07 8.68 -7.85
CA VAL A 51 13.41 8.31 -7.41
C VAL A 51 13.33 7.53 -6.09
N SER A 52 14.10 6.45 -6.01
CA SER A 52 14.41 5.67 -4.82
C SER A 52 15.94 5.63 -4.63
N HIS A 53 16.41 5.26 -3.43
CA HIS A 53 17.84 5.05 -3.14
C HIS A 53 18.78 6.22 -3.46
N ILE A 54 18.41 7.45 -3.09
CA ILE A 54 19.29 8.62 -3.22
C ILE A 54 19.80 9.08 -1.84
N THR A 55 21.09 9.38 -1.76
CA THR A 55 21.71 10.01 -0.59
C THR A 55 21.72 11.53 -0.78
N GLY A 56 20.80 12.24 -0.13
CA GLY A 56 20.74 13.71 -0.18
C GLY A 56 19.50 14.27 0.53
N PRO A 57 19.52 15.55 0.95
CA PRO A 57 18.38 16.16 1.62
C PRO A 57 17.19 16.32 0.67
N ARG A 58 16.01 15.84 1.09
CA ARG A 58 14.75 15.99 0.34
C ARG A 58 13.88 17.01 1.06
N THR A 59 13.48 18.08 0.36
CA THR A 59 12.86 19.27 0.96
C THR A 59 11.34 19.36 0.86
N GLN A 60 10.63 18.25 0.58
CA GLN A 60 9.16 18.29 0.47
C GLN A 60 8.51 17.20 1.34
N ARG A 61 7.66 17.64 2.28
CA ARG A 61 6.76 16.75 3.03
C ARG A 61 5.55 16.46 2.16
N GLN A 62 5.34 15.19 1.81
CA GLN A 62 4.07 14.75 1.25
C GLN A 62 3.11 14.39 2.39
N GLY A 63 1.85 14.78 2.23
CA GLY A 63 0.77 14.28 3.09
C GLY A 63 0.60 12.78 2.89
N HIS A 64 0.73 12.00 3.98
CA HIS A 64 0.62 10.54 3.96
C HIS A 64 -0.57 10.02 4.77
N ARG A 65 -1.37 10.91 5.40
CA ARG A 65 -2.43 10.56 6.35
C ARG A 65 -3.42 9.53 5.80
N ALA A 66 -4.08 9.82 4.68
CA ALA A 66 -5.05 8.91 4.08
C ALA A 66 -4.45 7.52 3.76
N ARG A 67 -3.13 7.45 3.50
CA ARG A 67 -2.41 6.22 3.17
C ARG A 67 -2.23 5.35 4.41
N PHE A 68 -1.88 5.97 5.54
CA PHE A 68 -1.85 5.30 6.84
C PHE A 68 -3.24 4.84 7.28
N GLU A 69 -4.28 5.64 7.01
CA GLU A 69 -5.66 5.27 7.33
C GLU A 69 -6.15 4.06 6.52
N VAL A 70 -5.78 3.95 5.24
CA VAL A 70 -6.04 2.75 4.44
C VAL A 70 -5.34 1.53 5.05
N TYR A 71 -4.07 1.66 5.43
CA TYR A 71 -3.33 0.57 6.05
C TYR A 71 -3.97 0.11 7.38
N ALA A 72 -4.33 1.06 8.25
CA ALA A 72 -4.99 0.78 9.52
C ALA A 72 -6.33 0.07 9.31
N LYS A 73 -7.16 0.54 8.37
CA LYS A 73 -8.45 -0.07 8.06
C LYS A 73 -8.33 -1.49 7.54
N VAL A 74 -7.29 -1.78 6.77
CA VAL A 74 -6.99 -3.14 6.32
C VAL A 74 -6.53 -4.02 7.47
N ALA A 75 -5.67 -3.50 8.36
CA ALA A 75 -5.27 -4.23 9.57
C ALA A 75 -6.48 -4.57 10.45
N ASP A 76 -7.38 -3.62 10.71
CA ASP A 76 -8.60 -3.84 11.48
C ASP A 76 -9.47 -4.95 10.87
N HIS A 77 -9.58 -5.01 9.54
CA HIS A 77 -10.31 -6.07 8.84
C HIS A 77 -9.75 -7.46 9.16
N PHE A 78 -8.42 -7.62 9.20
CA PHE A 78 -7.78 -8.89 9.51
C PHE A 78 -7.76 -9.24 11.00
N LEU A 79 -7.80 -8.25 11.89
CA LEU A 79 -7.77 -8.47 13.35
C LEU A 79 -9.15 -8.68 13.98
N SER A 80 -10.22 -8.33 13.26
CA SER A 80 -11.62 -8.47 13.71
C SER A 80 -12.27 -9.81 13.38
N HIS A 81 -11.51 -10.76 12.82
CA HIS A 81 -11.93 -12.11 12.41
C HIS A 81 -10.86 -13.13 12.81
#